data_AF-A0A4Z0HL68-F1
#
_entry.id   AF-A0A4Z0HL68-F1
#
_cell.length_a   1.000
_cell.length_b   1.000
_cell.length_c   1.000
_cell.angle_alpha   90.00
_cell.angle_beta   90.00
_cell.angle_gamma   90.00
#
_symmetry.space_group_name_H-M   'P 1'
#
loop_
_entity.id
_entity.type
_entity.pdbx_description
1 polymer ?
#
loop_
_entity_poly.entity_id
_entity_poly.type
_entity_poly.pdbx_seq_one_letter_code
_entity_poly.pdbx_strand_id
1 'polypeptide(L)'
;MESVSRISSDTWRTATWSVPLIFQLVMTLFLSTTWAAGKWVLDGATFRTTMSAGAATSTVIALVISIVLLKDRSPRWRGVGLAVAGSAAAVLIGWMVAAFWIYE
;
A
#
# COMPACT_ATOMS: atom_id res chain seq x y z
N MET A 1 14.13 27.90 11.44
CA MET A 1 13.98 27.00 10.27
C MET A 1 14.52 25.59 10.52
N GLU A 2 15.55 25.41 11.35
CA GLU A 2 16.23 24.11 11.56
C GLU A 2 15.38 23.04 12.28
N SER A 3 14.46 23.44 13.16
CA SER A 3 13.57 22.50 13.86
C SER A 3 12.54 21.85 12.92
N VAL A 4 12.00 22.61 11.97
CA VAL A 4 11.03 22.12 10.98
C VAL A 4 11.69 21.16 9.99
N SER A 5 12.94 21.44 9.58
CA SER A 5 13.68 20.55 8.67
C SER A 5 14.13 19.24 9.34
N ARG A 6 14.45 19.25 10.63
CA ARG A 6 14.74 18.01 11.38
C ARG A 6 13.49 17.14 11.55
N ILE A 7 12.34 17.75 11.87
CA ILE A 7 11.06 17.03 11.97
C ILE A 7 10.68 16.37 10.64
N SER A 8 10.91 17.05 9.51
CA SER A 8 10.69 16.45 8.19
C SER A 8 11.72 15.36 7.87
N SER A 9 13.00 15.54 8.24
CA SER A 9 14.06 14.55 8.04
C SER A 9 13.79 13.23 8.76
N ASP A 10 13.33 13.28 10.03
CA ASP A 10 13.00 12.07 10.80
C ASP A 10 11.79 11.33 10.22
N THR A 11 10.82 12.07 9.69
CA THR A 11 9.64 11.52 9.01
C THR A 11 10.07 10.75 7.75
N TRP A 12 10.90 11.38 6.90
CA TRP A 12 11.43 10.77 5.68
C TRP A 12 12.34 9.57 5.96
N ARG A 13 13.24 9.70 6.94
CA ARG A 13 14.09 8.59 7.37
C ARG A 13 13.25 7.40 7.80
N THR A 14 12.24 7.62 8.64
CA THR A 14 11.34 6.55 9.11
C THR A 14 10.59 5.93 7.94
N ALA A 15 10.09 6.75 7.01
CA ALA A 15 9.42 6.25 5.81
C ALA A 15 10.33 5.29 5.04
N THR A 16 11.51 5.74 4.63
CA THR A 16 12.47 4.95 3.84
C THR A 16 12.86 3.64 4.51
N TRP A 17 13.21 3.68 5.80
CA TRP A 17 13.66 2.48 6.52
C TRP A 17 12.53 1.51 6.85
N SER A 18 11.27 1.97 6.90
CA SER A 18 10.13 1.09 7.13
C SER A 18 9.55 0.50 5.84
N VAL A 19 9.82 1.07 4.66
CA VAL A 19 9.25 0.61 3.37
C VAL A 19 9.35 -0.91 3.17
N PRO A 20 10.49 -1.59 3.38
CA PRO A 20 10.57 -3.02 3.11
C PRO A 20 9.55 -3.84 3.90
N LEU A 21 9.33 -3.50 5.18
CA LEU A 21 8.35 -4.16 6.03
C LEU A 21 6.92 -3.76 5.66
N ILE A 22 6.68 -2.47 5.47
CA ILE A 22 5.35 -1.94 5.17
C ILE A 22 4.85 -2.43 3.82
N PHE A 23 5.73 -2.53 2.82
CA PHE A 23 5.40 -3.11 1.52
C PHE A 23 4.92 -4.55 1.64
N GLN A 24 5.59 -5.38 2.45
CA GLN A 24 5.15 -6.76 2.68
C GLN A 24 3.77 -6.82 3.34
N LEU A 25 3.47 -5.92 4.28
CA LEU A 25 2.15 -5.84 4.91
C LEU A 25 1.06 -5.42 3.92
N VAL A 26 1.33 -4.40 3.09
CA VAL A 26 0.38 -3.96 2.05
C VAL A 26 0.18 -5.03 0.99
N MET A 27 1.24 -5.73 0.58
CA MET A 27 1.14 -6.87 -0.33
C MET A 27 0.32 -8.01 0.27
N THR A 28 0.55 -8.32 1.54
CA THR A 28 -0.25 -9.34 2.27
C THR A 28 -1.72 -8.94 2.33
N LEU A 29 -2.01 -7.66 2.60
CA LEU A 29 -3.37 -7.13 2.59
C LEU A 29 -4.01 -7.27 1.20
N PHE A 30 -3.29 -6.93 0.14
CA PHE A 30 -3.74 -7.12 -1.23
C PHE A 30 -4.12 -8.59 -1.51
N LEU A 31 -3.20 -9.52 -1.27
CA LEU A 31 -3.47 -10.95 -1.49
C LEU A 31 -4.63 -11.46 -0.63
N SER A 32 -4.73 -11.01 0.61
CA SER A 32 -5.82 -11.39 1.53
C SER A 32 -7.18 -10.87 1.07
N THR A 33 -7.24 -9.63 0.59
CA THR A 33 -8.49 -9.04 0.07
C THR A 33 -8.93 -9.70 -1.24
N THR A 34 -7.99 -10.01 -2.14
CA THR A 34 -8.29 -10.81 -3.33
C THR A 34 -8.82 -12.19 -2.95
N TRP A 35 -8.15 -12.88 -2.02
CA TRP A 35 -8.58 -14.20 -1.57
C TRP A 35 -9.98 -14.16 -0.95
N ALA A 36 -10.30 -13.12 -0.18
CA ALA A 36 -11.63 -12.91 0.37
C ALA A 36 -12.69 -12.62 -0.72
N ALA A 37 -12.32 -11.91 -1.78
CA ALA A 37 -13.21 -11.53 -2.87
C ALA A 37 -13.60 -12.70 -3.79
N GLY A 38 -12.68 -13.64 -4.02
CA GLY A 38 -12.92 -14.77 -4.93
C GLY A 38 -12.03 -15.95 -4.58
N LYS A 39 -12.35 -16.62 -3.47
CA LYS A 39 -11.63 -17.81 -2.98
C LYS A 39 -11.34 -18.77 -4.14
N TRP A 40 -10.06 -19.13 -4.32
CA TRP A 40 -9.58 -20.12 -5.28
C TRP A 40 -9.72 -19.76 -6.78
N VAL A 41 -9.92 -18.49 -7.12
CA VAL A 41 -9.81 -18.04 -8.52
C VAL A 41 -8.33 -17.90 -8.89
N LEU A 42 -7.84 -18.72 -9.82
CA LEU A 42 -6.42 -18.80 -10.20
C LEU A 42 -6.13 -18.39 -11.65
N ASP A 43 -7.13 -18.29 -12.53
CA ASP A 43 -6.93 -17.95 -13.95
C ASP A 43 -8.14 -17.25 -14.63
N GLY A 44 -7.89 -16.73 -15.84
CA GLY A 44 -8.89 -16.16 -16.74
C GLY A 44 -9.43 -14.76 -16.39
N ALA A 45 -10.50 -14.35 -17.07
CA ALA A 45 -11.12 -13.03 -16.87
C ALA A 45 -11.63 -12.83 -15.43
N THR A 46 -12.09 -13.90 -14.78
CA THR A 46 -12.51 -13.90 -13.38
C THR A 46 -11.33 -13.63 -12.45
N PHE A 47 -10.13 -14.12 -12.76
CA PHE A 47 -8.92 -13.81 -11.99
C PHE A 47 -8.59 -12.32 -12.07
N ARG A 48 -8.58 -11.74 -13.27
CA ARG A 48 -8.29 -10.31 -13.44
C ARG A 48 -9.29 -9.44 -12.68
N THR A 49 -10.59 -9.72 -12.78
CA THR A 49 -11.62 -8.92 -12.10
C THR A 49 -11.53 -9.09 -10.58
N THR A 50 -11.31 -10.31 -10.07
CA THR A 50 -11.15 -10.60 -8.64
C THR A 50 -9.93 -9.90 -8.05
N MET A 51 -8.77 -10.04 -8.70
CA MET A 51 -7.54 -9.35 -8.29
C MET A 51 -7.69 -7.83 -8.37
N SER A 52 -8.40 -7.30 -9.36
CA SER A 52 -8.66 -5.85 -9.46
C SER A 52 -9.56 -5.34 -8.32
N ALA A 53 -10.58 -6.12 -7.94
CA ALA A 53 -11.40 -5.80 -6.77
C ALA A 53 -10.59 -5.85 -5.47
N GLY A 54 -9.71 -6.85 -5.32
CA GLY A 54 -8.78 -6.93 -4.18
C GLY A 54 -7.78 -5.77 -4.14
N ALA A 55 -7.18 -5.40 -5.27
CA ALA A 55 -6.28 -4.26 -5.40
C ALA A 55 -6.98 -2.96 -4.97
N ALA A 56 -8.16 -2.68 -5.52
CA ALA A 56 -8.94 -1.51 -5.16
C ALA A 56 -9.28 -1.47 -3.66
N THR A 57 -9.74 -2.59 -3.12
CA THR A 57 -10.14 -2.71 -1.70
C THR A 57 -8.96 -2.51 -0.76
N SER A 58 -7.86 -3.22 -1.00
CA SER A 58 -6.63 -3.10 -0.19
C SER A 58 -6.00 -1.72 -0.29
N THR A 59 -6.00 -1.08 -1.46
CA THR A 59 -5.55 0.32 -1.61
C THR A 59 -6.39 1.25 -0.75
N VAL A 60 -7.73 1.15 -0.80
CA VAL A 60 -8.60 2.01 0.02
C VAL A 60 -8.31 1.83 1.51
N ILE A 61 -8.20 0.59 1.98
CA ILE A 61 -7.85 0.29 3.39
C ILE A 61 -6.50 0.89 3.76
N ALA A 62 -5.47 0.68 2.94
CA ALA A 62 -4.12 1.20 3.18
C ALA A 62 -4.09 2.74 3.20
N LEU A 63 -4.85 3.40 2.32
CA LEU A 63 -4.97 4.86 2.28
C LEU A 63 -5.68 5.39 3.53
N VAL A 64 -6.75 4.72 4.00
CA VAL A 64 -7.40 5.10 5.26
C VAL A 64 -6.42 5.00 6.43
N ILE A 65 -5.68 3.89 6.53
CA ILE A 65 -4.64 3.71 7.56
C ILE A 65 -3.58 4.82 7.45
N SER A 66 -3.10 5.10 6.23
CA SER A 66 -2.11 6.15 5.98
C SER A 66 -2.61 7.52 6.44
N ILE A 67 -3.85 7.90 6.11
CA ILE A 67 -4.44 9.17 6.54
C ILE A 67 -4.50 9.27 8.07
N VAL A 68 -4.87 8.20 8.77
CA VAL A 68 -4.88 8.19 10.24
C VAL A 68 -3.47 8.39 10.79
N LEU A 69 -2.48 7.66 10.26
CA LEU A 69 -1.09 7.75 10.69
C LEU A 69 -0.46 9.12 10.40
N LEU A 70 -0.80 9.75 9.28
CA LEU A 70 -0.30 11.07 8.90
C LEU A 70 -0.86 12.20 9.79
N LYS A 71 -2.03 12.00 10.41
CA LYS A 71 -2.62 12.96 11.36
C LYS A 71 -1.99 12.92 12.75
N ASP A 72 -1.19 11.90 13.05
CA ASP A 72 -0.54 11.75 14.35
C ASP A 72 0.44 12.92 14.65
N ARG A 73 0.73 13.18 15.93
CA ARG A 73 1.71 14.21 16.33
C ARG A 73 3.15 13.72 16.24
N SER A 74 3.37 12.41 16.25
CA SER A 74 4.68 11.77 16.18
C SER A 74 5.22 11.76 14.75
N PRO A 75 6.43 12.29 14.50
CA PRO A 75 7.11 12.21 13.20
C PRO A 75 7.31 10.77 12.72
N ARG A 76 7.49 9.82 13.65
CA ARG A 76 7.67 8.40 13.34
C ARG A 76 6.40 7.82 12.71
N TRP A 77 5.24 8.07 13.32
CA TRP A 77 3.96 7.56 12.81
C TRP A 77 3.60 8.19 11.46
N ARG A 78 3.90 9.48 11.26
CA ARG A 78 3.78 10.13 9.95
C ARG A 78 4.66 9.47 8.90
N GLY A 79 5.90 9.13 9.26
CA GLY A 79 6.82 8.43 8.37
C GLY A 79 6.30 7.05 7.96
N VAL A 80 5.76 6.28 8.92
CA VAL A 80 5.09 5.01 8.63
C VAL A 80 3.87 5.25 7.72
N GLY A 81 3.06 6.27 7.99
CA GLY A 81 1.92 6.64 7.14
C GLY A 81 2.33 6.92 5.69
N LEU A 82 3.46 7.62 5.48
CA LEU A 82 4.01 7.88 4.16
C LEU A 82 4.52 6.59 3.48
N ALA A 83 5.17 5.70 4.24
CA ALA A 83 5.58 4.38 3.74
C ALA A 83 4.38 3.53 3.33
N VAL A 84 3.26 3.58 4.08
CA VAL A 84 2.01 2.89 3.73
C VAL A 84 1.45 3.43 2.42
N ALA A 85 1.36 4.75 2.26
CA ALA A 85 0.85 5.38 1.04
C ALA A 85 1.71 5.01 -0.18
N GLY A 86 3.03 5.15 -0.07
CA GLY A 86 3.96 4.80 -1.15
C GLY A 86 3.90 3.31 -1.51
N SER A 87 3.81 2.44 -0.51
CA SER A 87 3.68 0.99 -0.73
C SER A 87 2.35 0.62 -1.40
N ALA A 88 1.24 1.25 -0.99
CA ALA A 88 -0.07 1.05 -1.61
C ALA A 88 -0.06 1.48 -3.08
N ALA A 89 0.58 2.61 -3.40
CA ALA A 89 0.76 3.05 -4.77
C ALA A 89 1.60 2.04 -5.58
N ALA A 90 2.72 1.57 -5.03
CA ALA A 90 3.59 0.60 -5.71
C ALA A 90 2.87 -0.72 -6.00
N VAL A 91 2.10 -1.25 -5.05
CA VAL A 91 1.31 -2.48 -5.24
C VAL A 91 0.21 -2.28 -6.29
N LEU A 92 -0.52 -1.16 -6.24
CA LEU A 92 -1.58 -0.86 -7.22
C LEU A 92 -1.01 -0.74 -8.63
N ILE A 93 0.08 0.02 -8.79
CA ILE A 93 0.76 0.18 -10.09
C ILE A 93 1.26 -1.18 -10.60
N GLY A 94 1.90 -1.97 -9.74
CA GLY A 94 2.36 -3.32 -10.09
C GLY A 94 1.23 -4.22 -10.58
N TRP A 95 0.08 -4.20 -9.88
CA TRP A 95 -1.11 -4.93 -10.33
C TRP A 95 -1.65 -4.39 -11.65
N MET A 96 -1.76 -3.07 -11.84
CA MET A 96 -2.25 -2.50 -13.10
C MET A 96 -1.39 -2.93 -14.28
N VAL A 97 -0.07 -2.89 -14.15
CA VAL A 97 0.84 -3.39 -15.19
C VAL A 97 0.55 -4.86 -15.47
N ALA A 98 0.46 -5.71 -14.45
CA ALA A 98 0.15 -7.13 -14.65
C ALA A 98 -1.23 -7.35 -15.31
N ALA A 99 -2.25 -6.64 -14.86
CA ALA A 99 -3.62 -6.79 -15.32
C ALA A 99 -3.79 -6.46 -16.82
N PHE A 100 -3.05 -5.46 -17.32
CA PHE A 100 -3.14 -5.02 -18.70
C PHE A 100 -2.10 -5.63 -19.64
N TRP A 101 -0.94 -6.05 -19.13
CA TRP A 101 0.15 -6.57 -19.97
C TRP A 101 0.34 -8.08 -19.89
N ILE A 102 -0.11 -8.73 -18.81
CA ILE A 102 0.08 -10.17 -18.58
C ILE A 102 -1.25 -10.92 -18.70
N TYR A 103 -2.32 -10.36 -18.12
CA TYR A 103 -3.63 -11.01 -18.03
C TYR A 103 -4.69 -10.32 -18.92
N GLU A 104 -4.31 -9.93 -20.14
CA GLU A 104 -5.21 -9.35 -21.16
C GLU A 104 -6.39 -10.29 -21.50
#